data_AF-A0A3M2DM56-F1
#
_entry.id   AF-A0A3M2DM56-F1
#
_cell.length_a   1.000
_cell.length_b   1.000
_cell.length_c   1.000
_cell.angle_alpha   90.00
_cell.angle_beta   90.00
_cell.angle_gamma   90.00
#
_symmetry.space_group_name_H-M   'P 1'
#
loop_
_entity.id
_entity.type
_entity.pdbx_description
1 polymer ?
#
loop_
_entity_poly.entity_id
_entity_poly.type
_entity_poly.pdbx_seq_one_letter_code
_entity_poly.pdbx_strand_id
1 'polypeptide(L)'
;MQLRWIRDVLGLTVCAVVAAACGGDDEGSADAAVHADAAGGTDAASGTDAAPAPDAAAPDAAAPDAAVPDAAAPDAAPPGLVTVVIRDGAGAPVAGVDVLFSAPDGTAVSHKQTDAAGTASETLAGGSMVTVAVMEAGGVGPTRMNLFTLGDVQPGDAIVIDGFGDDTPQSVLGTVSFTWPAPPAAGLSYHVTDGCNTAETDNPSAPTDLDISSACGLAGGTQYHAFAQAVQPGTSGANPDAIVAYSLVKNQPVSTTDVTLPDWSTAFASVSVDVVNAPAGAFAVVGDGAFTLDGIEFDPLDNQVFFGGTAAYQLRVPAVAPASTRAQTGAIFGSPAEGFTGGVIGIADVAGVPDSITADFAQYARPATSGTFDTTDPARPVIGWTASGTPGATDFTQVNLSWSQAGEEHHWLLVTNPAEVGPVQLPEMPAALAAYAPSADAVFDSPEVAYLAASWITDDWDTLRQRAGQPTATPPATDFTLSMSFPVFPDPSSPARAPDARSLAAAVRSARAALRLR
;
A
#
# COMPACT_ATOMS: atom_id res chain seq x y z
N MET A 1 -3.92 9.32 15.62
CA MET A 1 -2.75 8.43 15.41
C MET A 1 -3.10 7.01 14.93
N GLN A 2 -4.37 6.55 14.98
CA GLN A 2 -4.75 5.16 14.61
C GLN A 2 -5.46 4.99 13.25
N LEU A 3 -6.26 5.97 12.77
CA LEU A 3 -6.65 6.06 11.34
C LEU A 3 -5.46 6.35 10.43
N ARG A 4 -4.41 6.95 11.02
CA ARG A 4 -3.10 7.17 10.43
C ARG A 4 -2.61 5.87 9.79
N TRP A 5 -2.48 4.77 10.54
CA TRP A 5 -1.92 3.51 10.04
C TRP A 5 -2.64 2.91 8.81
N ILE A 6 -3.98 2.97 8.73
CA ILE A 6 -4.70 2.47 7.55
C ILE A 6 -4.49 3.42 6.38
N ARG A 7 -4.73 4.73 6.54
CA ARG A 7 -4.58 5.68 5.44
C ARG A 7 -3.13 5.83 4.97
N ASP A 8 -2.18 5.76 5.87
CA ASP A 8 -0.78 6.05 5.62
C ASP A 8 -0.02 4.82 5.10
N VAL A 9 -0.58 3.62 5.33
CA VAL A 9 -0.19 2.40 4.63
C VAL A 9 -0.89 2.28 3.25
N LEU A 10 -1.89 3.11 2.94
CA LEU A 10 -2.86 2.82 1.85
C LEU A 10 -3.28 4.02 0.97
N GLY A 11 -2.79 5.23 1.22
CA GLY A 11 -3.27 6.49 0.65
C GLY A 11 -2.27 7.23 -0.24
N LEU A 12 -1.29 6.55 -0.79
CA LEU A 12 -0.28 7.19 -1.63
C LEU A 12 -0.06 6.43 -2.91
N THR A 13 -1.04 6.52 -3.79
CA THR A 13 -0.87 6.24 -5.21
C THR A 13 -1.04 7.54 -5.98
N VAL A 14 0.11 8.10 -6.40
CA VAL A 14 0.32 9.20 -7.37
C VAL A 14 0.16 10.66 -6.89
N CYS A 15 1.27 11.27 -6.42
CA CYS A 15 1.65 12.64 -6.81
C CYS A 15 3.12 12.97 -6.44
N ALA A 16 4.01 13.00 -7.44
CA ALA A 16 5.08 14.00 -7.63
C ALA A 16 6.06 13.60 -8.76
N VAL A 17 6.05 14.38 -9.84
CA VAL A 17 7.14 14.53 -10.82
C VAL A 17 7.53 16.00 -10.79
N VAL A 18 8.83 16.31 -10.61
CA VAL A 18 9.62 17.32 -11.35
C VAL A 18 11.08 17.29 -10.85
N ALA A 19 12.01 17.34 -11.82
CA ALA A 19 13.45 17.62 -11.76
C ALA A 19 14.44 16.47 -11.48
N ALA A 20 14.83 15.73 -12.52
CA ALA A 20 16.23 15.41 -12.89
C ALA A 20 16.27 14.48 -14.12
N ALA A 21 15.97 15.01 -15.31
CA ALA A 21 16.32 14.37 -16.59
C ALA A 21 16.41 15.43 -17.70
N CYS A 22 17.31 16.40 -17.51
CA CYS A 22 17.86 17.18 -18.60
C CYS A 22 19.37 17.00 -18.54
N GLY A 23 19.91 16.17 -19.44
CA GLY A 23 21.34 15.98 -19.56
C GLY A 23 21.69 14.88 -20.55
N GLY A 24 21.88 15.25 -21.82
CA GLY A 24 22.66 14.47 -22.78
C GLY A 24 21.87 13.95 -23.98
N ASP A 25 21.61 14.84 -24.93
CA ASP A 25 21.54 14.43 -26.34
C ASP A 25 22.96 13.99 -26.75
N ASP A 26 23.15 12.72 -27.06
CA ASP A 26 24.20 12.27 -27.99
C ASP A 26 23.74 10.98 -28.68
N GLU A 27 23.13 11.17 -29.86
CA GLU A 27 22.82 10.10 -30.80
C GLU A 27 24.12 9.51 -31.37
N GLY A 28 24.52 8.36 -30.81
CA GLY A 28 25.58 7.51 -31.35
C GLY A 28 25.02 6.19 -31.89
N SER A 29 24.38 6.24 -33.05
CA SER A 29 23.96 5.09 -33.84
C SER A 29 25.13 4.14 -34.15
N ALA A 30 25.04 2.88 -33.71
CA ALA A 30 25.85 1.79 -34.24
C ALA A 30 25.00 0.53 -34.45
N ASP A 31 24.87 0.16 -35.72
CA ASP A 31 24.38 -1.11 -36.24
C ASP A 31 24.99 -2.33 -35.55
N ALA A 32 24.18 -3.36 -35.29
CA ALA A 32 24.66 -4.71 -35.03
C ALA A 32 23.78 -5.78 -35.69
N ALA A 33 24.20 -6.13 -36.91
CA ALA A 33 24.32 -7.46 -37.51
C ALA A 33 23.30 -8.56 -37.17
N VAL A 34 22.57 -8.92 -38.22
CA VAL A 34 21.93 -10.21 -38.48
C VAL A 34 22.95 -11.35 -38.40
N HIS A 35 22.64 -12.42 -37.65
CA HIS A 35 23.27 -13.73 -37.84
C HIS A 35 22.19 -14.79 -38.10
N ALA A 36 22.24 -15.36 -39.31
CA ALA A 36 21.50 -16.53 -39.74
C ALA A 36 22.38 -17.79 -39.71
N ASP A 37 21.68 -18.92 -39.63
CA ASP A 37 22.03 -20.31 -39.95
C ASP A 37 22.92 -21.14 -39.01
N ALA A 38 22.30 -22.19 -38.46
CA ALA A 38 22.83 -23.55 -38.55
C ALA A 38 21.69 -24.57 -38.60
N ALA A 39 21.70 -25.37 -39.68
CA ALA A 39 20.79 -26.46 -39.98
C ALA A 39 21.17 -27.77 -39.27
N GLY A 40 20.20 -28.69 -39.20
CA GLY A 40 20.43 -30.11 -39.46
C GLY A 40 20.34 -31.04 -38.25
N GLY A 41 19.36 -31.95 -38.27
CA GLY A 41 19.31 -33.11 -37.38
C GLY A 41 17.96 -33.81 -37.32
N THR A 42 17.54 -34.45 -38.41
CA THR A 42 16.52 -35.51 -38.39
C THR A 42 17.17 -36.82 -37.95
N ASP A 43 16.54 -37.59 -37.06
CA ASP A 43 16.22 -39.01 -37.33
C ASP A 43 15.36 -39.68 -36.24
N ALA A 44 14.63 -40.67 -36.75
CA ALA A 44 13.55 -41.48 -36.21
C ALA A 44 13.81 -42.26 -34.90
N ALA A 45 12.72 -42.45 -34.14
CA ALA A 45 12.39 -43.78 -33.60
C ALA A 45 10.88 -43.89 -33.33
N SER A 46 10.23 -44.68 -34.17
CA SER A 46 8.90 -45.26 -33.97
C SER A 46 8.97 -46.36 -32.92
N GLY A 47 8.08 -46.32 -31.93
CA GLY A 47 7.85 -47.43 -30.99
C GLY A 47 6.37 -47.48 -30.61
N THR A 48 5.59 -48.19 -31.41
CA THR A 48 4.22 -48.60 -31.12
C THR A 48 4.24 -49.83 -30.23
N ASP A 49 3.72 -49.74 -29.01
CA ASP A 49 3.21 -50.89 -28.27
C ASP A 49 1.79 -50.58 -27.80
N ALA A 50 0.85 -51.23 -28.48
CA ALA A 50 -0.57 -51.18 -28.18
C ALA A 50 -0.88 -52.16 -27.05
N ALA A 51 -1.24 -51.64 -25.88
CA ALA A 51 -1.90 -52.42 -24.85
C ALA A 51 -3.38 -52.65 -25.24
N PRO A 52 -3.95 -53.84 -25.02
CA PRO A 52 -5.36 -54.11 -25.31
C PRO A 52 -6.25 -53.29 -24.38
N ALA A 53 -7.24 -52.62 -24.97
CA ALA A 53 -8.28 -51.88 -24.27
C ALA A 53 -9.08 -52.80 -23.34
N PRO A 54 -9.34 -52.40 -22.08
CA PRO A 54 -10.33 -53.08 -21.25
C PRO A 54 -11.73 -52.82 -21.80
N ASP A 55 -12.50 -53.89 -21.89
CA ASP A 55 -13.90 -53.92 -22.31
C ASP A 55 -14.72 -52.99 -21.40
N ALA A 56 -15.24 -51.91 -21.97
CA ALA A 56 -16.12 -50.98 -21.28
C ALA A 56 -17.50 -51.62 -21.17
N ALA A 57 -17.78 -52.24 -20.02
CA ALA A 57 -19.15 -52.56 -19.64
C ALA A 57 -19.95 -51.25 -19.62
N ALA A 58 -21.02 -51.20 -20.42
CA ALA A 58 -21.94 -50.07 -20.45
C ALA A 58 -22.47 -49.82 -19.03
N PRO A 59 -22.26 -48.63 -18.44
CA PRO A 59 -22.87 -48.30 -17.16
C PRO A 59 -24.39 -48.30 -17.34
N ASP A 60 -25.08 -49.08 -16.51
CA ASP A 60 -26.53 -49.03 -16.37
C ASP A 60 -26.93 -47.58 -16.14
N ALA A 61 -27.78 -47.05 -17.04
CA ALA A 61 -28.35 -45.73 -16.91
C ALA A 61 -29.30 -45.72 -15.70
N ALA A 62 -28.75 -45.45 -14.52
CA ALA A 62 -29.54 -45.07 -13.36
C ALA A 62 -30.41 -43.89 -13.78
N ALA A 63 -31.73 -44.03 -13.58
CA ALA A 63 -32.66 -42.94 -13.81
C ALA A 63 -32.18 -41.70 -13.04
N PRO A 64 -32.25 -40.50 -13.63
CA PRO A 64 -31.81 -39.28 -12.95
C PRO A 64 -32.59 -39.18 -11.63
N ASP A 65 -31.86 -39.26 -10.51
CA ASP A 65 -32.41 -38.95 -9.20
C ASP A 65 -33.05 -37.57 -9.30
N ALA A 66 -34.34 -37.50 -8.95
CA ALA A 66 -35.04 -36.24 -8.88
C ALA A 66 -34.24 -35.34 -7.92
N ALA A 67 -33.68 -34.25 -8.45
CA ALA A 67 -32.94 -33.28 -7.65
C ALA A 67 -33.79 -32.96 -6.42
N VAL A 68 -33.24 -33.24 -5.24
CA VAL A 68 -33.83 -32.78 -3.99
C VAL A 68 -34.01 -31.27 -4.16
N PRO A 69 -35.24 -30.72 -4.01
CA PRO A 69 -35.43 -29.29 -4.13
C PRO A 69 -34.44 -28.58 -3.21
N ASP A 70 -33.65 -27.67 -3.76
CA ASP A 70 -32.73 -26.86 -2.97
C ASP A 70 -33.52 -26.24 -1.83
N ALA A 71 -33.01 -26.39 -0.61
CA ALA A 71 -33.61 -25.74 0.55
C ALA A 71 -33.76 -24.25 0.21
N ALA A 72 -34.93 -23.68 0.46
CA ALA A 72 -35.16 -22.25 0.24
C ALA A 72 -34.03 -21.47 0.94
N ALA A 73 -33.48 -20.46 0.25
CA ALA A 73 -32.49 -19.58 0.85
C ALA A 73 -33.06 -19.05 2.19
N PRO A 74 -32.25 -19.02 3.26
CA PRO A 74 -32.70 -18.46 4.53
C PRO A 74 -33.29 -17.07 4.31
N ASP A 75 -34.43 -16.78 4.96
CA ASP A 75 -35.02 -15.44 4.91
C ASP A 75 -33.97 -14.42 5.39
N ALA A 76 -33.83 -13.31 4.65
CA ALA A 76 -32.95 -12.23 5.05
C ALA A 76 -33.35 -11.73 6.45
N ALA A 77 -32.36 -11.51 7.31
CA ALA A 77 -32.61 -10.94 8.63
C ALA A 77 -33.37 -9.60 8.49
N PRO A 78 -34.35 -9.32 9.38
CA PRO A 78 -35.08 -8.06 9.32
C PRO A 78 -34.12 -6.87 9.49
N PRO A 79 -34.37 -5.74 8.80
CA PRO A 79 -33.57 -4.54 9.00
C PRO A 79 -33.56 -4.08 10.46
N GLY A 80 -32.44 -3.49 10.90
CA GLY A 80 -32.29 -2.97 12.25
C GLY A 80 -31.35 -1.76 12.32
N LEU A 81 -31.33 -1.13 13.49
CA LEU A 81 -30.59 0.11 13.68
C LEU A 81 -29.08 -0.12 13.63
N VAL A 82 -28.39 0.62 12.76
CA VAL A 82 -26.94 0.77 12.71
C VAL A 82 -26.60 2.16 13.22
N THR A 83 -25.55 2.28 14.03
CA THR A 83 -25.06 3.55 14.56
C THR A 83 -23.60 3.74 14.20
N VAL A 84 -23.25 4.93 13.71
CA VAL A 84 -21.90 5.36 13.36
C VAL A 84 -21.50 6.48 14.32
N VAL A 85 -20.35 6.33 14.97
CA VAL A 85 -19.77 7.33 15.88
C VAL A 85 -18.42 7.75 15.34
N ILE A 86 -18.24 9.04 15.11
CA ILE A 86 -17.00 9.62 14.58
C ILE A 86 -16.32 10.44 15.66
N ARG A 87 -15.02 10.18 15.88
CA ARG A 87 -14.19 10.89 16.85
C ARG A 87 -12.87 11.34 16.25
N ASP A 88 -12.35 12.46 16.74
CA ASP A 88 -11.00 12.91 16.40
C ASP A 88 -9.92 12.03 17.05
N GLY A 89 -8.64 12.29 16.81
CA GLY A 89 -7.59 11.47 17.43
C GLY A 89 -7.32 11.76 18.90
N ALA A 90 -7.93 12.80 19.47
CA ALA A 90 -8.03 12.97 20.91
C ALA A 90 -9.23 12.21 21.51
N GLY A 91 -10.04 11.55 20.68
CA GLY A 91 -11.23 10.81 21.07
C GLY A 91 -12.45 11.69 21.32
N ALA A 92 -12.44 12.97 20.92
CA ALA A 92 -13.60 13.85 21.03
C ALA A 92 -14.55 13.65 19.84
N PRO A 93 -15.88 13.73 20.04
CA PRO A 93 -16.84 13.53 18.96
C PRO A 93 -16.77 14.62 17.89
N VAL A 94 -16.89 14.24 16.62
CA VAL A 94 -16.86 15.17 15.48
C VAL A 94 -18.25 15.32 14.87
N ALA A 95 -18.85 16.50 15.02
CA ALA A 95 -20.16 16.84 14.47
C ALA A 95 -20.08 17.31 13.01
N GLY A 96 -21.17 17.18 12.26
CA GLY A 96 -21.31 17.70 10.90
C GLY A 96 -20.64 16.87 9.80
N VAL A 97 -20.14 15.67 10.12
CA VAL A 97 -19.52 14.78 9.13
C VAL A 97 -20.59 14.06 8.32
N ASP A 98 -20.46 14.06 7.00
CA ASP A 98 -21.41 13.41 6.09
C ASP A 98 -21.27 11.88 6.14
N VAL A 99 -22.38 11.21 6.44
CA VAL A 99 -22.52 9.75 6.51
C VAL A 99 -23.63 9.32 5.56
N LEU A 100 -23.26 8.53 4.55
CA LEU A 100 -24.15 7.88 3.61
C LEU A 100 -24.38 6.44 4.06
N PHE A 101 -25.65 6.07 4.21
CA PHE A 101 -26.08 4.70 4.47
C PHE A 101 -26.63 4.13 3.16
N SER A 102 -26.10 2.98 2.73
CA SER A 102 -26.46 2.34 1.46
C SER A 102 -26.91 0.90 1.66
N ALA A 103 -27.81 0.45 0.79
CA ALA A 103 -28.25 -0.93 0.72
C ALA A 103 -27.10 -1.85 0.24
N PRO A 104 -27.24 -3.18 0.35
CA PRO A 104 -26.20 -4.12 -0.09
C PRO A 104 -25.82 -4.03 -1.57
N ASP A 105 -26.71 -3.52 -2.42
CA ASP A 105 -26.45 -3.28 -3.85
C ASP A 105 -25.78 -1.92 -4.12
N GLY A 106 -25.44 -1.17 -3.07
CA GLY A 106 -24.88 0.18 -3.15
C GLY A 106 -25.91 1.29 -3.30
N THR A 107 -27.20 1.00 -3.48
CA THR A 107 -28.24 2.05 -3.59
C THR A 107 -28.32 2.88 -2.31
N ALA A 108 -28.32 4.21 -2.44
CA ALA A 108 -28.41 5.12 -1.30
C ALA A 108 -29.74 4.92 -0.55
N VAL A 109 -29.67 4.66 0.76
CA VAL A 109 -30.84 4.59 1.65
C VAL A 109 -31.08 5.95 2.30
N SER A 110 -30.04 6.53 2.90
CA SER A 110 -30.12 7.86 3.49
C SER A 110 -28.75 8.55 3.55
N HIS A 111 -28.77 9.87 3.64
CA HIS A 111 -27.61 10.70 3.91
C HIS A 111 -27.90 11.55 5.15
N LYS A 112 -26.99 11.52 6.12
CA LYS A 112 -27.09 12.22 7.39
C LYS A 112 -25.77 12.90 7.70
N GLN A 113 -25.81 13.87 8.59
CA GLN A 113 -24.62 14.42 9.22
C GLN A 113 -24.54 13.94 10.66
N THR A 114 -23.33 13.73 11.17
CA THR A 114 -23.14 13.43 12.59
C THR A 114 -23.63 14.59 13.46
N ASP A 115 -24.27 14.25 14.58
CA ASP A 115 -24.77 15.23 15.53
C ASP A 115 -23.67 15.77 16.48
N ALA A 116 -24.04 16.54 17.50
CA ALA A 116 -23.09 17.09 18.48
C ALA A 116 -22.36 16.01 19.31
N ALA A 117 -22.84 14.77 19.33
CA ALA A 117 -22.18 13.63 19.93
C ALA A 117 -21.37 12.82 18.90
N GLY A 118 -21.19 13.34 17.69
CA GLY A 118 -20.47 12.69 16.60
C GLY A 118 -21.20 11.46 16.05
N THR A 119 -22.52 11.39 16.23
CA THR A 119 -23.30 10.17 15.94
C THR A 119 -24.23 10.37 14.74
N ALA A 120 -24.33 9.34 13.88
CA ALA A 120 -25.37 9.20 12.86
C ALA A 120 -25.91 7.75 12.89
N SER A 121 -27.22 7.56 12.72
CA SER A 121 -27.82 6.21 12.75
C SER A 121 -28.88 6.02 11.68
N GLU A 122 -29.05 4.80 11.17
CA GLU A 122 -30.09 4.42 10.21
C GLU A 122 -30.51 2.96 10.37
N THR A 123 -31.76 2.62 10.01
CA THR A 123 -32.22 1.24 9.94
C THR A 123 -31.81 0.62 8.61
N LEU A 124 -30.93 -0.38 8.66
CA LEU A 124 -30.33 -1.04 7.49
C LEU A 124 -30.59 -2.54 7.49
N ALA A 125 -30.60 -3.13 6.29
CA ALA A 125 -30.58 -4.58 6.11
C ALA A 125 -29.15 -5.13 6.34
N GLY A 126 -29.01 -6.44 6.58
CA GLY A 126 -27.69 -7.08 6.62
C GLY A 126 -26.97 -7.02 5.27
N GLY A 127 -25.65 -6.89 5.31
CA GLY A 127 -24.80 -6.70 4.12
C GLY A 127 -24.81 -5.28 3.56
N SER A 128 -25.37 -4.31 4.29
CA SER A 128 -25.42 -2.91 3.86
C SER A 128 -24.03 -2.27 3.87
N MET A 129 -23.94 -1.03 3.38
CA MET A 129 -22.70 -0.25 3.41
C MET A 129 -22.89 1.05 4.16
N VAL A 130 -21.82 1.53 4.81
CA VAL A 130 -21.74 2.86 5.41
C VAL A 130 -20.56 3.59 4.80
N THR A 131 -20.79 4.76 4.22
CA THR A 131 -19.75 5.61 3.66
C THR A 131 -19.64 6.92 4.43
N VAL A 132 -18.42 7.30 4.79
CA VAL A 132 -18.10 8.58 5.42
C VAL A 132 -17.31 9.43 4.43
N ALA A 133 -17.74 10.68 4.22
CA ALA A 133 -17.02 11.63 3.40
C ALA A 133 -16.17 12.56 4.25
N VAL A 134 -14.89 12.70 3.87
CA VAL A 134 -13.89 13.48 4.57
C VAL A 134 -13.33 14.53 3.62
N MET A 135 -13.46 15.79 4.01
CA MET A 135 -12.74 16.89 3.38
C MET A 135 -11.42 17.06 4.14
N GLU A 136 -10.32 16.61 3.53
CA GLU A 136 -9.00 16.91 4.06
C GLU A 136 -8.58 18.27 3.53
N ALA A 137 -8.30 19.20 4.46
CA ALA A 137 -7.61 20.43 4.11
C ALA A 137 -6.21 20.06 3.62
N GLY A 138 -6.07 19.86 2.31
CA GLY A 138 -4.79 19.58 1.68
C GLY A 138 -3.83 20.70 2.06
N GLY A 139 -2.84 20.42 2.91
CA GLY A 139 -2.08 21.46 3.61
C GLY A 139 -1.62 22.60 2.71
N VAL A 140 -0.61 22.36 1.89
CA VAL A 140 -0.13 23.31 0.85
C VAL A 140 -0.68 22.96 -0.55
N GLY A 141 -1.54 21.94 -0.63
CA GLY A 141 -2.07 21.37 -1.87
C GLY A 141 -3.55 21.68 -2.10
N PRO A 142 -4.14 21.23 -3.22
CA PRO A 142 -5.58 21.26 -3.39
C PRO A 142 -6.25 20.44 -2.28
N THR A 143 -7.46 20.83 -1.90
CA THR A 143 -8.29 20.06 -0.98
C THR A 143 -8.49 18.66 -1.53
N ARG A 144 -8.24 17.64 -0.70
CA ARG A 144 -8.43 16.23 -1.09
C ARG A 144 -9.75 15.75 -0.55
N MET A 145 -10.49 15.06 -1.41
CA MET A 145 -11.77 14.46 -1.07
C MET A 145 -11.56 12.97 -0.86
N ASN A 146 -11.74 12.51 0.38
CA ASN A 146 -11.57 11.12 0.75
C ASN A 146 -12.91 10.51 1.15
N LEU A 147 -13.22 9.36 0.57
CA LEU A 147 -14.36 8.53 0.93
C LEU A 147 -13.88 7.27 1.63
N PHE A 148 -14.51 6.93 2.74
CA PHE A 148 -14.30 5.67 3.44
C PHE A 148 -15.62 4.89 3.50
N THR A 149 -15.68 3.72 2.89
CA THR A 149 -16.82 2.81 2.93
C THR A 149 -16.49 1.57 3.75
N LEU A 150 -17.38 1.22 4.66
CA LEU A 150 -17.40 -0.07 5.33
C LEU A 150 -18.52 -0.92 4.72
N GLY A 151 -18.16 -2.09 4.19
CA GLY A 151 -19.08 -3.10 3.68
C GLY A 151 -19.54 -4.09 4.76
N ASP A 152 -20.42 -5.01 4.37
CA ASP A 152 -20.96 -6.10 5.21
C ASP A 152 -21.58 -5.62 6.54
N VAL A 153 -22.16 -4.43 6.58
CA VAL A 153 -22.76 -3.84 7.79
C VAL A 153 -24.01 -4.62 8.18
N GLN A 154 -24.12 -4.95 9.46
CA GLN A 154 -25.19 -5.77 10.02
C GLN A 154 -26.13 -4.97 10.93
N PRO A 155 -27.43 -5.34 10.99
CA PRO A 155 -28.38 -4.79 11.95
C PRO A 155 -27.85 -4.86 13.39
N GLY A 156 -27.83 -3.72 14.09
CA GLY A 156 -27.35 -3.63 15.47
C GLY A 156 -25.89 -3.20 15.62
N ASP A 157 -25.13 -3.08 14.53
CA ASP A 157 -23.75 -2.61 14.60
C ASP A 157 -23.65 -1.19 15.20
N ALA A 158 -22.65 -1.01 16.06
CA ALA A 158 -22.24 0.27 16.60
C ALA A 158 -20.82 0.59 16.12
N ILE A 159 -20.74 1.12 14.89
CA ILE A 159 -19.50 1.42 14.19
C ILE A 159 -18.83 2.64 14.82
N VAL A 160 -17.57 2.51 15.23
CA VAL A 160 -16.75 3.61 15.73
C VAL A 160 -15.61 3.89 14.76
N ILE A 161 -15.49 5.15 14.33
CA ILE A 161 -14.41 5.66 13.49
C ILE A 161 -13.64 6.69 14.33
N ASP A 162 -12.53 6.27 14.93
CA ASP A 162 -11.66 7.14 15.74
C ASP A 162 -10.49 7.71 14.92
N GLY A 163 -10.01 8.92 15.21
CA GLY A 163 -8.88 9.55 14.51
C GLY A 163 -9.27 10.41 13.30
N PHE A 164 -10.52 10.84 13.23
CA PHE A 164 -11.04 11.68 12.15
C PHE A 164 -10.52 13.12 12.24
N GLY A 165 -10.04 13.70 11.15
CA GLY A 165 -9.53 15.08 11.16
C GLY A 165 -8.26 15.27 11.98
N ASP A 166 -7.59 14.18 12.35
CA ASP A 166 -6.29 14.15 13.02
C ASP A 166 -5.15 14.56 12.09
N ASP A 167 -5.48 14.94 10.86
CA ASP A 167 -4.68 15.83 10.02
C ASP A 167 -4.67 17.24 10.60
N THR A 168 -4.24 17.37 11.86
CA THR A 168 -3.54 18.60 12.22
C THR A 168 -2.47 18.77 11.15
N PRO A 169 -2.56 19.82 10.31
CA PRO A 169 -1.56 20.04 9.29
C PRO A 169 -0.22 19.95 9.98
N GLN A 170 0.67 19.08 9.47
CA GLN A 170 1.98 18.95 10.07
C GLN A 170 2.58 20.35 10.13
N SER A 171 2.73 20.88 11.35
CA SER A 171 3.23 22.23 11.50
C SER A 171 4.74 22.13 11.37
N VAL A 172 5.31 22.95 10.50
CA VAL A 172 6.75 23.16 10.47
C VAL A 172 7.15 23.77 11.80
N LEU A 173 7.88 23.00 12.60
CA LEU A 173 8.37 23.41 13.91
C LEU A 173 9.53 24.42 13.77
N GLY A 174 10.27 24.32 12.67
CA GLY A 174 11.36 25.22 12.28
C GLY A 174 12.08 24.68 11.04
N THR A 175 12.88 25.52 10.39
CA THR A 175 13.78 25.12 9.31
C THR A 175 15.20 25.05 9.85
N VAL A 176 15.88 23.93 9.58
CA VAL A 176 17.25 23.68 10.04
C VAL A 176 18.18 23.60 8.84
N SER A 177 19.28 24.35 8.90
CA SER A 177 20.37 24.28 7.93
C SER A 177 21.42 23.26 8.37
N PHE A 178 21.59 22.19 7.60
CA PHE A 178 22.55 21.12 7.86
C PHE A 178 23.85 21.36 7.10
N THR A 179 24.96 21.51 7.81
CA THR A 179 26.30 21.51 7.23
C THR A 179 26.83 20.08 7.16
N TRP A 180 27.12 19.62 5.96
CA TRP A 180 27.62 18.27 5.71
C TRP A 180 29.09 18.09 6.12
N PRO A 181 29.49 16.91 6.62
CA PRO A 181 30.90 16.55 6.72
C PRO A 181 31.54 16.44 5.33
N ALA A 182 32.88 16.43 5.30
CA ALA A 182 33.60 16.26 4.04
C ALA A 182 33.16 14.97 3.32
N PRO A 183 32.91 15.00 2.00
CA PRO A 183 32.50 13.83 1.21
C PRO A 183 33.34 12.58 1.47
N PRO A 184 32.74 11.39 1.64
CA PRO A 184 33.49 10.15 1.78
C PRO A 184 34.08 9.69 0.44
N ALA A 185 33.44 10.04 -0.68
CA ALA A 185 33.90 9.83 -2.05
C ALA A 185 33.27 10.86 -3.02
N ALA A 186 33.74 10.89 -4.26
CA ALA A 186 33.16 11.71 -5.33
C ALA A 186 31.99 10.98 -6.02
N GLY A 187 31.04 11.74 -6.58
CA GLY A 187 29.94 11.19 -7.38
C GLY A 187 28.85 10.49 -6.55
N LEU A 188 28.58 10.99 -5.35
CA LEU A 188 27.53 10.51 -4.46
C LEU A 188 26.37 11.52 -4.42
N SER A 189 25.15 11.04 -4.17
CA SER A 189 24.03 11.87 -3.71
C SER A 189 23.96 11.83 -2.18
N TYR A 190 23.47 12.90 -1.58
CA TYR A 190 23.38 13.06 -0.13
C TYR A 190 21.95 13.40 0.26
N HIS A 191 21.42 12.67 1.22
CA HIS A 191 20.07 12.89 1.75
C HIS A 191 20.14 13.10 3.25
N VAL A 192 19.36 14.04 3.76
CA VAL A 192 19.14 14.24 5.19
C VAL A 192 17.64 14.18 5.46
N THR A 193 17.26 13.39 6.45
CA THR A 193 15.86 13.21 6.84
C THR A 193 15.68 13.30 8.34
N ASP A 194 14.55 13.86 8.77
CA ASP A 194 14.09 13.84 10.17
C ASP A 194 13.12 12.67 10.45
N GLY A 195 12.92 11.80 9.46
CA GLY A 195 11.92 10.71 9.45
C GLY A 195 10.63 11.07 8.71
N CYS A 196 10.30 12.36 8.58
CA CYS A 196 9.07 12.84 7.93
C CYS A 196 9.38 13.57 6.63
N ASN A 197 10.38 14.43 6.67
CA ASN A 197 10.84 15.25 5.56
C ASN A 197 12.23 14.77 5.12
N THR A 198 12.53 14.95 3.84
CA THR A 198 13.85 14.62 3.28
C THR A 198 14.29 15.76 2.37
N ALA A 199 15.54 16.18 2.53
CA ALA A 199 16.22 17.09 1.63
C ALA A 199 17.39 16.36 0.96
N GLU A 200 17.67 16.72 -0.29
CA GLU A 200 18.69 16.09 -1.13
C GLU A 200 19.66 17.14 -1.69
N THR A 201 20.93 16.75 -1.85
CA THR A 201 21.94 17.55 -2.55
C THR A 201 23.00 16.66 -3.19
N ASP A 202 23.47 17.04 -4.38
CA ASP A 202 24.68 16.48 -5.00
C ASP A 202 25.95 17.27 -4.62
N ASN A 203 25.78 18.39 -3.90
CA ASN A 203 26.85 19.31 -3.53
C ASN A 203 26.89 19.51 -2.01
N PRO A 204 27.59 18.63 -1.27
CA PRO A 204 27.70 18.73 0.19
C PRO A 204 28.60 19.87 0.66
N SER A 205 29.18 20.68 -0.24
CA SER A 205 29.96 21.87 0.17
C SER A 205 29.10 23.05 0.61
N ALA A 206 27.79 23.03 0.31
CA ALA A 206 26.81 24.01 0.78
C ALA A 206 25.90 23.36 1.83
N PRO A 207 25.44 24.11 2.85
CA PRO A 207 24.42 23.63 3.75
C PRO A 207 23.11 23.30 3.02
N THR A 208 22.34 22.38 3.60
CA THR A 208 21.00 21.99 3.10
C THR A 208 19.95 22.29 4.14
N ASP A 209 18.91 23.01 3.75
CA ASP A 209 17.80 23.34 4.64
C ASP A 209 16.75 22.22 4.63
N LEU A 210 16.24 21.88 5.81
CA LEU A 210 15.17 20.91 6.01
C LEU A 210 14.16 21.47 7.00
N ASP A 211 12.89 21.46 6.62
CA ASP A 211 11.79 21.79 7.52
C ASP A 211 11.55 20.61 8.47
N ILE A 212 11.53 20.88 9.78
CA ILE A 212 11.28 19.86 10.80
C ILE A 212 9.79 19.78 11.08
N SER A 213 9.22 18.59 10.89
CA SER A 213 7.79 18.38 11.09
C SER A 213 7.44 18.10 12.55
N SER A 214 6.28 18.57 13.00
CA SER A 214 5.72 18.20 14.30
C SER A 214 5.44 16.71 14.45
N ALA A 215 5.24 15.98 13.35
CA ALA A 215 4.96 14.54 13.40
C ALA A 215 6.19 13.69 13.73
N CYS A 216 7.39 14.17 13.36
CA CYS A 216 8.66 13.52 13.70
C CYS A 216 9.41 14.25 14.84
N GLY A 217 8.73 15.19 15.49
CA GLY A 217 9.24 15.86 16.67
C GLY A 217 9.18 14.96 17.91
N LEU A 218 10.29 14.87 18.62
CA LEU A 218 10.40 14.19 19.92
C LEU A 218 9.99 15.11 21.06
N ALA A 219 9.70 14.51 22.22
CA ALA A 219 9.40 15.22 23.46
C ALA A 219 8.31 16.31 23.27
N GLY A 220 7.22 15.95 22.58
CA GLY A 220 6.12 16.85 22.26
C GLY A 220 6.48 17.94 21.25
N GLY A 221 7.36 17.63 20.28
CA GLY A 221 7.76 18.57 19.23
C GLY A 221 8.82 19.60 19.66
N THR A 222 9.61 19.30 20.69
CA THR A 222 10.69 20.21 21.15
C THR A 222 12.08 19.76 20.72
N GLN A 223 12.21 18.50 20.28
CA GLN A 223 13.44 17.90 19.83
C GLN A 223 13.24 17.16 18.51
N TYR A 224 14.34 16.85 17.81
CA TYR A 224 14.32 16.00 16.62
C TYR A 224 15.58 15.14 16.53
N HIS A 225 15.55 14.19 15.60
CA HIS A 225 16.70 13.45 15.12
C HIS A 225 16.90 13.80 13.65
N ALA A 226 18.13 13.73 13.15
CA ALA A 226 18.36 13.80 11.71
C ALA A 226 19.36 12.74 11.30
N PHE A 227 18.96 11.93 10.33
CA PHE A 227 19.76 10.89 9.71
C PHE A 227 20.18 11.37 8.32
N ALA A 228 21.48 11.42 8.10
CA ALA A 228 22.09 11.74 6.83
C ALA A 228 22.70 10.48 6.21
N GLN A 229 22.51 10.30 4.92
CA GLN A 229 23.05 9.18 4.16
C GLN A 229 23.78 9.68 2.91
N ALA A 230 24.93 9.09 2.64
CA ALA A 230 25.66 9.23 1.40
C ALA A 230 25.40 7.99 0.55
N VAL A 231 24.89 8.21 -0.65
CA VAL A 231 24.36 7.19 -1.54
C VAL A 231 25.17 7.16 -2.82
N GLN A 232 25.66 5.98 -3.19
CA GLN A 232 26.25 5.76 -4.49
C GLN A 232 25.12 5.52 -5.49
N PRO A 233 24.95 6.39 -6.51
CA PRO A 233 23.93 6.16 -7.53
C PRO A 233 24.12 4.80 -8.19
N GLY A 234 23.04 4.06 -8.32
CA GLY A 234 23.05 2.76 -8.99
C GLY A 234 23.59 2.85 -10.42
N THR A 235 24.55 2.00 -10.79
CA THR A 235 25.15 2.01 -12.16
C THR A 235 24.30 1.30 -13.21
N SER A 236 23.24 0.59 -12.82
CA SER A 236 22.32 -0.11 -13.73
C SER A 236 21.02 -0.50 -13.01
N GLY A 237 19.92 -0.63 -13.76
CA GLY A 237 18.55 -0.82 -13.25
C GLY A 237 18.24 -2.06 -12.41
N ALA A 238 19.25 -2.83 -12.00
CA ALA A 238 19.13 -3.94 -11.05
C ALA A 238 19.85 -3.67 -9.72
N ASN A 239 20.73 -2.67 -9.66
CA ASN A 239 21.44 -2.29 -8.44
C ASN A 239 21.05 -0.86 -8.08
N PRO A 240 19.92 -0.68 -7.38
CA PRO A 240 19.54 0.62 -6.83
C PRO A 240 20.66 1.22 -5.98
N ASP A 241 20.53 2.53 -5.82
CA ASP A 241 21.24 3.37 -4.88
C ASP A 241 21.73 2.61 -3.63
N ALA A 242 23.04 2.61 -3.41
CA ALA A 242 23.65 1.88 -2.30
C ALA A 242 24.18 2.87 -1.26
N ILE A 243 23.71 2.75 -0.02
CA ILE A 243 24.24 3.56 1.09
C ILE A 243 25.68 3.14 1.37
N VAL A 244 26.61 4.08 1.25
CA VAL A 244 28.04 3.86 1.50
C VAL A 244 28.48 4.38 2.86
N ALA A 245 27.80 5.41 3.39
CA ALA A 245 28.07 5.96 4.70
C ALA A 245 26.84 6.68 5.27
N TYR A 246 26.82 6.89 6.58
CA TYR A 246 25.78 7.67 7.26
C TYR A 246 26.37 8.64 8.29
N SER A 247 25.60 9.64 8.65
CA SER A 247 25.85 10.54 9.78
C SER A 247 24.53 10.73 10.54
N LEU A 248 24.60 10.90 11.85
CA LEU A 248 23.41 10.93 12.70
C LEU A 248 23.58 11.94 13.84
N VAL A 249 22.59 12.81 13.98
CA VAL A 249 22.43 13.67 15.15
C VAL A 249 21.17 13.28 15.91
N LYS A 250 21.27 13.25 17.23
CA LYS A 250 20.16 12.89 18.13
C LYS A 250 19.78 14.05 19.03
N ASN A 251 18.52 14.05 19.48
CA ASN A 251 17.94 14.96 20.47
C ASN A 251 18.29 16.44 20.25
N GLN A 252 18.30 16.88 19.00
CA GLN A 252 18.58 18.28 18.68
C GLN A 252 17.37 19.14 19.06
N PRO A 253 17.55 20.25 19.79
CA PRO A 253 16.45 21.17 20.06
C PRO A 253 15.95 21.79 18.75
N VAL A 254 14.63 21.89 18.59
CA VAL A 254 14.00 22.56 17.42
C VAL A 254 14.42 24.04 17.29
N SER A 255 14.84 24.68 18.39
CA SER A 255 15.39 26.04 18.38
C SER A 255 16.75 26.16 17.68
N THR A 256 17.37 25.04 17.31
CA THR A 256 18.67 25.01 16.65
C THR A 256 18.46 25.22 15.15
N THR A 257 18.94 26.34 14.62
CA THR A 257 18.79 26.66 13.19
C THR A 257 19.92 26.11 12.33
N ASP A 258 21.07 25.84 12.93
CA ASP A 258 22.27 25.40 12.22
C ASP A 258 22.86 24.16 12.89
N VAL A 259 22.98 23.06 12.15
CA VAL A 259 23.54 21.80 12.65
C VAL A 259 24.69 21.36 11.78
N THR A 260 25.86 21.17 12.37
CA THR A 260 26.97 20.47 11.72
C THR A 260 26.84 18.98 11.94
N LEU A 261 26.67 18.24 10.86
CA LEU A 261 26.61 16.78 10.89
C LEU A 261 27.97 16.20 11.28
N PRO A 262 28.03 15.17 12.15
CA PRO A 262 29.26 14.44 12.46
C PRO A 262 29.93 13.83 11.22
N ASP A 263 31.20 13.45 11.37
CA ASP A 263 31.93 12.70 10.33
C ASP A 263 31.16 11.44 9.89
N TRP A 264 31.30 11.11 8.61
CA TRP A 264 30.70 9.91 8.02
C TRP A 264 31.16 8.62 8.72
N SER A 265 30.20 7.76 9.04
CA SER A 265 30.41 6.41 9.54
C SER A 265 30.10 5.39 8.46
N THR A 266 30.93 4.33 8.39
CA THR A 266 30.68 3.14 7.57
C THR A 266 30.35 1.91 8.42
N ALA A 267 30.17 2.11 9.74
CA ALA A 267 29.83 1.04 10.67
C ALA A 267 28.33 0.72 10.57
N PHE A 268 28.01 -0.20 9.65
CA PHE A 268 26.69 -0.80 9.52
C PHE A 268 26.67 -2.18 10.19
N ALA A 269 25.56 -2.51 10.82
CA ALA A 269 25.15 -3.89 11.01
C ALA A 269 24.46 -4.39 9.74
N SER A 270 24.68 -5.66 9.40
CA SER A 270 24.06 -6.31 8.27
C SER A 270 22.96 -7.24 8.76
N VAL A 271 21.74 -7.05 8.26
CA VAL A 271 20.62 -7.97 8.52
C VAL A 271 20.32 -8.73 7.24
N SER A 272 20.41 -10.05 7.31
CA SER A 272 20.08 -10.90 6.16
C SER A 272 18.57 -11.07 6.07
N VAL A 273 17.95 -10.63 4.97
CA VAL A 273 16.53 -10.87 4.72
C VAL A 273 16.39 -11.98 3.70
N ASP A 274 15.84 -13.11 4.16
CA ASP A 274 15.56 -14.28 3.33
C ASP A 274 14.10 -14.27 2.90
N VAL A 275 13.86 -14.23 1.59
CA VAL A 275 12.52 -14.28 1.01
C VAL A 275 12.24 -15.70 0.55
N VAL A 276 11.26 -16.35 1.20
CA VAL A 276 10.89 -17.73 0.92
C VAL A 276 9.45 -17.82 0.42
N ASN A 277 9.19 -18.87 -0.36
CA ASN A 277 7.87 -19.16 -0.93
C ASN A 277 7.26 -18.00 -1.73
N ALA A 278 8.06 -17.20 -2.43
CA ALA A 278 7.53 -16.15 -3.27
C ALA A 278 6.51 -16.75 -4.26
N PRO A 279 5.38 -16.08 -4.51
CA PRO A 279 4.33 -16.65 -5.35
C PRO A 279 4.84 -17.04 -6.74
N ALA A 280 4.38 -18.19 -7.24
CA ALA A 280 4.70 -18.60 -8.60
C ALA A 280 4.21 -17.55 -9.60
N GLY A 281 5.07 -17.16 -10.55
CA GLY A 281 4.76 -16.12 -11.54
C GLY A 281 5.11 -14.69 -11.11
N ALA A 282 5.64 -14.48 -9.89
CA ALA A 282 6.25 -13.21 -9.54
C ALA A 282 7.41 -12.90 -10.50
N PHE A 283 7.37 -11.72 -11.11
CA PHE A 283 8.41 -11.22 -12.00
C PHE A 283 9.64 -10.80 -11.21
N ALA A 284 9.42 -10.08 -10.11
CA ALA A 284 10.49 -9.60 -9.24
C ALA A 284 10.08 -9.66 -7.76
N VAL A 285 11.07 -9.75 -6.90
CA VAL A 285 10.97 -9.50 -5.46
C VAL A 285 11.70 -8.19 -5.17
N VAL A 286 11.06 -7.31 -4.42
CA VAL A 286 11.63 -6.04 -3.95
C VAL A 286 11.84 -6.15 -2.46
N GLY A 287 13.01 -5.73 -1.98
CA GLY A 287 13.31 -5.54 -0.57
C GLY A 287 13.46 -4.06 -0.27
N ASP A 288 13.04 -3.66 0.92
CA ASP A 288 13.27 -2.33 1.49
C ASP A 288 13.56 -2.47 2.99
N GLY A 289 14.36 -1.56 3.53
CA GLY A 289 14.77 -1.53 4.92
C GLY A 289 14.33 -0.25 5.61
N ALA A 290 13.89 -0.36 6.85
CA ALA A 290 13.77 0.79 7.73
C ALA A 290 14.29 0.45 9.12
N PHE A 291 14.63 1.47 9.90
CA PHE A 291 14.95 1.28 11.31
C PHE A 291 14.25 2.35 12.15
N THR A 292 13.86 1.96 13.36
CA THR A 292 13.26 2.90 14.31
C THR A 292 14.29 3.29 15.35
N LEU A 293 14.43 4.58 15.60
CA LEU A 293 15.23 5.13 16.68
C LEU A 293 14.39 6.10 17.50
N ASP A 294 14.23 5.81 18.79
CA ASP A 294 13.46 6.64 19.73
C ASP A 294 12.03 6.95 19.25
N GLY A 295 11.42 6.01 18.50
CA GLY A 295 10.07 6.12 17.95
C GLY A 295 9.99 6.78 16.57
N ILE A 296 11.10 7.28 16.02
CA ILE A 296 11.18 7.83 14.66
C ILE A 296 11.67 6.74 13.72
N GLU A 297 10.94 6.54 12.63
CA GLU A 297 11.34 5.65 11.55
C GLU A 297 12.26 6.38 10.56
N PHE A 298 13.33 5.73 10.18
CA PHE A 298 14.25 6.18 9.15
C PHE A 298 14.27 5.15 8.03
N ASP A 299 14.05 5.64 6.81
CA ASP A 299 14.05 4.91 5.54
C ASP A 299 15.41 5.12 4.85
N PRO A 300 16.42 4.25 5.13
CA PRO A 300 17.62 4.18 4.32
C PRO A 300 17.23 3.92 2.87
N LEU A 301 17.81 4.67 1.92
CA LEU A 301 17.65 4.35 0.49
C LEU A 301 18.45 3.09 0.15
N ASP A 302 17.94 1.93 0.54
CA ASP A 302 18.58 0.62 0.40
C ASP A 302 17.68 -0.43 -0.27
N ASN A 303 16.66 0.04 -1.00
CA ASN A 303 15.78 -0.80 -1.81
C ASN A 303 16.59 -1.77 -2.64
N GLN A 304 16.12 -2.99 -2.86
CA GLN A 304 16.78 -3.99 -3.69
C GLN A 304 15.75 -4.67 -4.57
N VAL A 305 16.10 -4.97 -5.83
CA VAL A 305 15.19 -5.63 -6.78
C VAL A 305 15.85 -6.90 -7.30
N PHE A 306 15.16 -8.02 -7.15
CA PHE A 306 15.62 -9.35 -7.54
C PHE A 306 14.65 -9.92 -8.56
N PHE A 307 15.14 -10.35 -9.71
CA PHE A 307 14.31 -11.03 -10.71
C PHE A 307 14.33 -12.54 -10.43
N GLY A 308 13.14 -13.16 -10.33
CA GLY A 308 12.97 -14.58 -10.02
C GLY A 308 12.42 -14.86 -8.60
N GLY A 309 11.89 -16.08 -8.39
CA GLY A 309 11.04 -16.43 -7.25
C GLY A 309 11.71 -16.71 -5.89
N THR A 310 13.00 -16.41 -5.73
CA THR A 310 13.67 -16.44 -4.42
C THR A 310 14.69 -15.32 -4.37
N ALA A 311 14.68 -14.55 -3.28
CA ALA A 311 15.61 -13.45 -3.06
C ALA A 311 16.20 -13.55 -1.65
N ALA A 312 17.48 -13.23 -1.54
CA ALA A 312 18.11 -12.94 -0.26
C ALA A 312 18.80 -11.59 -0.40
N TYR A 313 18.57 -10.70 0.54
CA TYR A 313 19.10 -9.35 0.51
C TYR A 313 19.67 -8.93 1.85
N GLN A 314 20.50 -7.90 1.84
CA GLN A 314 21.16 -7.41 3.04
C GLN A 314 20.67 -6.00 3.32
N LEU A 315 20.01 -5.81 4.46
CA LEU A 315 19.71 -4.49 4.98
C LEU A 315 20.92 -3.94 5.71
N ARG A 316 21.20 -2.65 5.49
CA ARG A 316 22.28 -1.95 6.17
C ARG A 316 21.72 -1.05 7.24
N VAL A 317 21.74 -1.53 8.47
CA VAL A 317 21.26 -0.77 9.61
C VAL A 317 22.45 -0.05 10.25
N PRO A 318 22.38 1.27 10.52
CA PRO A 318 23.41 1.96 11.28
C PRO A 318 23.74 1.21 12.59
N ALA A 319 25.03 1.00 12.90
CA ALA A 319 25.43 0.26 14.11
C ALA A 319 25.07 0.95 15.45
N VAL A 320 24.52 2.16 15.40
CA VAL A 320 23.86 2.76 16.57
C VAL A 320 22.69 1.88 16.96
N ALA A 321 22.60 1.40 18.20
CA ALA A 321 21.54 0.48 18.62
C ALA A 321 20.14 1.08 18.32
N PRO A 322 19.43 0.63 17.27
CA PRO A 322 18.08 1.07 17.00
C PRO A 322 17.13 0.36 17.95
N ALA A 323 15.95 0.94 18.14
CA ALA A 323 14.88 0.29 18.89
C ALA A 323 14.32 -0.90 18.11
N SER A 324 14.21 -0.77 16.79
CA SER A 324 13.74 -1.83 15.90
C SER A 324 14.35 -1.74 14.50
N THR A 325 14.33 -2.87 13.81
CA THR A 325 14.66 -3.00 12.39
C THR A 325 13.42 -3.52 11.67
N ARG A 326 13.00 -2.82 10.62
CA ARG A 326 11.92 -3.24 9.73
C ARG A 326 12.51 -3.72 8.42
N ALA A 327 12.14 -4.93 8.03
CA ALA A 327 12.27 -5.40 6.67
C ALA A 327 10.92 -5.32 5.99
N GLN A 328 10.91 -4.80 4.78
CA GLN A 328 9.76 -4.85 3.92
C GLN A 328 10.11 -5.58 2.64
N THR A 329 9.27 -6.53 2.26
CA THR A 329 9.47 -7.33 1.07
C THR A 329 8.22 -7.35 0.23
N GLY A 330 8.33 -6.97 -1.05
CA GLY A 330 7.28 -7.13 -2.06
C GLY A 330 7.61 -8.24 -3.05
N ALA A 331 6.63 -9.00 -3.51
CA ALA A 331 6.69 -9.78 -4.73
C ALA A 331 5.77 -9.10 -5.76
N ILE A 332 6.29 -8.81 -6.94
CA ILE A 332 5.58 -8.07 -7.99
C ILE A 332 5.28 -9.02 -9.16
N PHE A 333 4.06 -8.96 -9.69
CA PHE A 333 3.63 -9.72 -10.87
C PHE A 333 3.52 -8.82 -12.09
N GLY A 334 3.70 -9.41 -13.28
CA GLY A 334 3.72 -8.69 -14.55
C GLY A 334 5.10 -8.15 -14.91
N SER A 335 5.38 -8.03 -16.21
CA SER A 335 6.65 -7.50 -16.69
C SER A 335 6.58 -5.97 -16.87
N PRO A 336 7.71 -5.24 -16.76
CA PRO A 336 7.75 -3.80 -17.01
C PRO A 336 7.25 -3.43 -18.41
N ALA A 337 7.36 -4.35 -19.38
CA ALA A 337 6.89 -4.16 -20.74
C ALA A 337 5.35 -4.28 -20.86
N GLU A 338 4.72 -5.09 -20.02
CA GLU A 338 3.28 -5.38 -20.04
C GLU A 338 2.49 -4.60 -18.99
N GLY A 339 3.19 -3.90 -18.09
CA GLY A 339 2.61 -3.30 -16.89
C GLY A 339 2.63 -4.30 -15.73
N PHE A 340 2.83 -3.78 -14.52
CA PHE A 340 2.66 -4.59 -13.33
C PHE A 340 1.19 -4.96 -13.19
N THR A 341 0.91 -6.23 -12.91
CA THR A 341 -0.43 -6.81 -12.83
C THR A 341 -0.84 -7.15 -11.41
N GLY A 342 0.01 -6.87 -10.42
CA GLY A 342 -0.28 -7.11 -9.01
C GLY A 342 0.97 -7.23 -8.15
N GLY A 343 0.77 -7.45 -6.85
CA GLY A 343 1.83 -7.75 -5.91
C GLY A 343 1.35 -8.40 -4.62
N VAL A 344 2.31 -8.91 -3.85
CA VAL A 344 2.15 -9.23 -2.43
C VAL A 344 3.21 -8.42 -1.70
N ILE A 345 2.88 -7.75 -0.60
CA ILE A 345 3.83 -7.04 0.26
C ILE A 345 3.76 -7.67 1.64
N GLY A 346 4.91 -7.96 2.22
CA GLY A 346 5.10 -8.38 3.60
C GLY A 346 5.98 -7.37 4.32
N ILE A 347 5.57 -6.93 5.50
CA ILE A 347 6.37 -6.09 6.40
C ILE A 347 6.65 -6.92 7.64
N ALA A 348 7.91 -6.98 8.06
CA ALA A 348 8.34 -7.56 9.32
C ALA A 348 9.11 -6.50 10.11
N ASP A 349 8.57 -6.05 11.23
CA ASP A 349 9.27 -5.16 12.18
C ASP A 349 9.77 -6.02 13.33
N VAL A 350 11.05 -5.93 13.69
CA VAL A 350 11.71 -6.81 14.67
C VAL A 350 12.50 -5.97 15.66
N ALA A 351 12.47 -6.35 16.94
CA ALA A 351 13.20 -5.61 17.97
C ALA A 351 14.72 -5.62 17.75
N GLY A 352 15.37 -4.47 17.92
CA GLY A 352 16.81 -4.31 17.78
C GLY A 352 17.32 -4.50 16.35
N VAL A 353 18.46 -5.19 16.19
CA VAL A 353 19.05 -5.54 14.89
C VAL A 353 19.28 -7.05 14.86
N PRO A 354 18.35 -7.84 14.29
CA PRO A 354 18.53 -9.29 14.23
C PRO A 354 19.62 -9.66 13.21
N ASP A 355 20.22 -10.85 13.35
CA ASP A 355 21.17 -11.37 12.34
C ASP A 355 20.45 -11.66 11.00
N SER A 356 19.19 -12.09 11.08
CA SER A 356 18.34 -12.35 9.92
C SER A 356 16.85 -12.13 10.17
N ILE A 357 16.11 -11.89 9.09
CA ILE A 357 14.65 -11.83 9.01
C ILE A 357 14.21 -12.77 7.89
N THR A 358 13.15 -13.55 8.10
CA THR A 358 12.57 -14.40 7.05
C THR A 358 11.19 -13.86 6.65
N ALA A 359 11.05 -13.47 5.39
CA ALA A 359 9.78 -13.10 4.77
C ALA A 359 9.19 -14.33 4.06
N ASP A 360 8.21 -14.99 4.70
CA ASP A 360 7.56 -16.18 4.16
C ASP A 360 6.22 -15.85 3.51
N PHE A 361 6.23 -15.78 2.18
CA PHE A 361 5.03 -15.47 1.39
C PHE A 361 3.97 -16.59 1.42
N ALA A 362 4.28 -17.79 1.91
CA ALA A 362 3.26 -18.82 2.12
C ALA A 362 2.32 -18.48 3.29
N GLN A 363 2.75 -17.59 4.20
CA GLN A 363 1.95 -17.13 5.34
C GLN A 363 1.14 -15.89 5.01
N TYR A 364 1.39 -15.29 3.84
CA TYR A 364 0.79 -14.03 3.43
C TYR A 364 -0.63 -14.21 2.90
N ALA A 365 -1.37 -13.10 2.96
CA ALA A 365 -2.77 -13.07 2.53
C ALA A 365 -2.89 -13.48 1.05
N ARG A 366 -4.06 -14.02 0.70
CA ARG A 366 -4.36 -14.56 -0.63
C ARG A 366 -4.00 -13.55 -1.73
N PRO A 367 -3.32 -13.96 -2.81
CA PRO A 367 -3.27 -13.13 -3.98
C PRO A 367 -4.61 -13.11 -4.70
N ALA A 368 -5.09 -11.90 -4.97
CA ALA A 368 -6.08 -11.68 -6.01
C ALA A 368 -5.48 -12.14 -7.35
N THR A 369 -6.21 -12.97 -8.08
CA THR A 369 -5.73 -13.61 -9.31
C THR A 369 -6.15 -12.88 -10.58
N SER A 370 -7.25 -12.16 -10.52
CA SER A 370 -7.76 -11.35 -11.61
C SER A 370 -8.78 -10.35 -11.08
N GLY A 371 -9.18 -9.42 -11.93
CA GLY A 371 -10.45 -8.75 -11.76
C GLY A 371 -10.81 -7.84 -12.90
N THR A 372 -11.88 -7.10 -12.70
CA THR A 372 -12.60 -6.33 -13.69
C THR A 372 -12.97 -5.00 -13.07
N PHE A 373 -12.89 -3.95 -13.88
CA PHE A 373 -13.35 -2.63 -13.48
C PHE A 373 -14.34 -2.12 -14.52
N ASP A 374 -15.62 -2.07 -14.15
CA ASP A 374 -16.70 -1.61 -15.01
C ASP A 374 -17.10 -0.19 -14.61
N THR A 375 -16.82 0.75 -15.51
CA THR A 375 -17.14 2.17 -15.39
C THR A 375 -18.28 2.58 -16.32
N THR A 376 -19.10 1.63 -16.79
CA THR A 376 -20.27 1.92 -17.62
C THR A 376 -21.22 2.90 -16.92
N ASP A 377 -21.34 2.77 -15.59
CA ASP A 377 -21.86 3.81 -14.71
C ASP A 377 -20.70 4.38 -13.88
N PRO A 378 -20.07 5.50 -14.30
CA PRO A 378 -18.92 6.06 -13.59
C PRO A 378 -19.28 6.56 -12.20
N ALA A 379 -20.56 6.84 -11.91
CA ALA A 379 -20.99 7.25 -10.57
C ALA A 379 -21.11 6.06 -9.60
N ARG A 380 -21.16 4.83 -10.12
CA ARG A 380 -21.29 3.58 -9.34
C ARG A 380 -20.46 2.47 -9.97
N PRO A 381 -19.12 2.64 -10.07
CA PRO A 381 -18.30 1.67 -10.74
C PRO A 381 -18.36 0.32 -10.01
N VAL A 382 -18.23 -0.76 -10.78
CA VAL A 382 -18.25 -2.13 -10.27
C VAL A 382 -16.83 -2.70 -10.34
N ILE A 383 -16.32 -3.11 -9.18
CA ILE A 383 -14.98 -3.68 -9.04
C ILE A 383 -15.16 -5.16 -8.78
N GLY A 384 -14.84 -5.99 -9.78
CA GLY A 384 -14.81 -7.45 -9.66
C GLY A 384 -13.41 -7.96 -9.42
N TRP A 385 -13.25 -9.00 -8.61
CA TRP A 385 -11.99 -9.71 -8.47
C TRP A 385 -12.21 -11.17 -8.12
N THR A 386 -11.20 -11.98 -8.39
CA THR A 386 -11.10 -13.35 -7.91
C THR A 386 -9.87 -13.47 -7.03
N ALA A 387 -9.91 -14.39 -6.07
CA ALA A 387 -8.74 -14.76 -5.27
C ALA A 387 -8.50 -16.25 -5.28
N SER A 388 -7.24 -16.63 -5.14
CA SER A 388 -6.84 -18.03 -5.00
C SER A 388 -6.88 -18.50 -3.54
N GLY A 389 -7.03 -19.80 -3.33
CA GLY A 389 -6.95 -20.43 -2.01
C GLY A 389 -8.18 -20.24 -1.11
N THR A 390 -8.08 -20.62 0.17
CA THR A 390 -9.07 -20.36 1.26
C THR A 390 -8.68 -19.07 1.98
N PRO A 391 -9.58 -18.25 2.57
CA PRO A 391 -9.19 -17.00 3.19
C PRO A 391 -8.36 -17.43 4.39
N GLY A 392 -7.05 -17.20 4.32
CA GLY A 392 -6.13 -17.62 5.37
C GLY A 392 -6.33 -16.77 6.61
N ALA A 393 -5.24 -16.38 7.26
CA ALA A 393 -5.25 -15.39 8.34
C ALA A 393 -5.55 -13.95 7.86
N THR A 394 -6.38 -13.78 6.82
CA THR A 394 -6.77 -12.47 6.31
C THR A 394 -7.81 -11.85 7.22
N ASP A 395 -7.52 -10.66 7.72
CA ASP A 395 -8.38 -9.93 8.66
C ASP A 395 -9.50 -9.18 7.92
N PHE A 396 -9.17 -8.57 6.78
CA PHE A 396 -10.13 -7.87 5.93
C PHE A 396 -9.68 -7.76 4.47
N THR A 397 -10.67 -7.54 3.59
CA THR A 397 -10.44 -7.14 2.20
C THR A 397 -10.59 -5.64 2.09
N GLN A 398 -9.76 -5.04 1.27
CA GLN A 398 -9.76 -3.62 1.01
C GLN A 398 -9.80 -3.36 -0.49
N VAL A 399 -10.48 -2.29 -0.89
CA VAL A 399 -10.47 -1.79 -2.25
C VAL A 399 -10.12 -0.31 -2.23
N ASN A 400 -9.02 0.05 -2.88
CA ASN A 400 -8.63 1.44 -3.11
C ASN A 400 -9.01 1.82 -4.53
N LEU A 401 -9.67 2.97 -4.65
CA LEU A 401 -9.96 3.61 -5.92
C LEU A 401 -9.48 5.06 -5.84
N SER A 402 -8.69 5.50 -6.81
CA SER A 402 -8.40 6.91 -6.99
C SER A 402 -8.77 7.36 -8.38
N TRP A 403 -9.07 8.64 -8.52
CA TRP A 403 -9.29 9.26 -9.82
C TRP A 403 -8.91 10.72 -9.78
N SER A 404 -8.56 11.23 -10.94
CA SER A 404 -8.39 12.66 -11.16
C SER A 404 -9.59 13.22 -11.92
N GLN A 405 -10.04 14.40 -11.52
CA GLN A 405 -11.13 15.11 -12.18
C GLN A 405 -10.97 16.61 -11.96
N ALA A 406 -11.09 17.40 -13.03
CA ALA A 406 -10.97 18.87 -12.96
C ALA A 406 -9.68 19.40 -12.28
N GLY A 407 -8.60 18.62 -12.28
CA GLY A 407 -7.34 18.95 -11.62
C GLY A 407 -7.31 18.65 -10.11
N GLU A 408 -8.36 18.02 -9.59
CA GLU A 408 -8.45 17.50 -8.23
C GLU A 408 -8.19 15.99 -8.23
N GLU A 409 -7.64 15.52 -7.11
CA GLU A 409 -7.35 14.11 -6.83
C GLU A 409 -8.35 13.63 -5.78
N HIS A 410 -8.95 12.49 -6.02
CA HIS A 410 -9.95 11.89 -5.15
C HIS A 410 -9.55 10.47 -4.80
N HIS A 411 -9.91 10.07 -3.57
CA HIS A 411 -9.66 8.71 -3.10
C HIS A 411 -10.92 8.11 -2.47
N TRP A 412 -11.11 6.83 -2.69
CA TRP A 412 -12.16 6.05 -2.09
C TRP A 412 -11.59 4.72 -1.60
N LEU A 413 -11.63 4.55 -0.29
CA LEU A 413 -11.26 3.35 0.43
C LEU A 413 -12.53 2.58 0.80
N LEU A 414 -12.64 1.32 0.37
CA LEU A 414 -13.63 0.36 0.85
C LEU A 414 -12.94 -0.70 1.70
N VAL A 415 -13.50 -1.01 2.87
CA VAL A 415 -13.09 -2.15 3.71
C VAL A 415 -14.28 -3.10 3.85
N THR A 416 -14.07 -4.39 3.63
CA THR A 416 -15.11 -5.41 3.69
C THR A 416 -14.59 -6.76 4.19
N ASN A 417 -15.52 -7.70 4.36
CA ASN A 417 -15.28 -9.04 4.88
C ASN A 417 -14.17 -9.76 4.07
N PRO A 418 -13.19 -10.41 4.72
CA PRO A 418 -12.12 -11.13 4.03
C PRO A 418 -12.62 -12.33 3.20
N ALA A 419 -13.80 -12.86 3.53
CA ALA A 419 -14.44 -13.92 2.78
C ALA A 419 -15.21 -13.43 1.55
N GLU A 420 -15.53 -12.13 1.47
CA GLU A 420 -16.20 -11.56 0.31
C GLU A 420 -15.26 -11.59 -0.91
N VAL A 421 -15.75 -12.25 -1.95
CA VAL A 421 -15.23 -12.18 -3.29
C VAL A 421 -16.39 -11.69 -4.15
N GLY A 422 -16.21 -10.55 -4.80
CA GLY A 422 -17.28 -9.92 -5.56
C GLY A 422 -16.79 -9.46 -6.92
N PRO A 423 -17.70 -9.12 -7.84
CA PRO A 423 -18.02 -7.72 -8.07
C PRO A 423 -18.61 -7.06 -6.82
N VAL A 424 -17.99 -5.97 -6.38
CA VAL A 424 -18.59 -4.99 -5.46
C VAL A 424 -18.95 -3.75 -6.26
N GLN A 425 -20.19 -3.31 -6.12
CA GLN A 425 -20.65 -2.04 -6.69
C GLN A 425 -20.47 -0.93 -5.65
N LEU A 426 -19.78 0.15 -6.02
CA LEU A 426 -19.63 1.27 -5.11
C LEU A 426 -20.97 1.98 -4.85
N PRO A 427 -21.17 2.52 -3.63
CA PRO A 427 -22.36 3.26 -3.24
C PRO A 427 -22.77 4.37 -4.21
N GLU A 428 -24.07 4.50 -4.43
CA GLU A 428 -24.65 5.65 -5.12
C GLU A 428 -24.48 6.92 -4.27
N MET A 429 -23.79 7.91 -4.81
CA MET A 429 -23.60 9.18 -4.12
C MET A 429 -24.83 10.08 -4.29
N PRO A 430 -25.44 10.57 -3.19
CA PRO A 430 -26.55 11.51 -3.26
C PRO A 430 -26.08 12.85 -3.86
N ALA A 431 -27.01 13.66 -4.35
CA ALA A 431 -26.69 14.96 -4.96
C ALA A 431 -25.88 15.90 -4.04
N ALA A 432 -26.06 15.79 -2.71
CA ALA A 432 -25.27 16.55 -1.73
C ALA A 432 -23.78 16.16 -1.71
N LEU A 433 -23.47 14.93 -2.10
CA LEU A 433 -22.12 14.37 -2.19
C LEU A 433 -21.65 14.17 -3.64
N ALA A 434 -22.34 14.76 -4.63
CA ALA A 434 -22.00 14.58 -6.04
C ALA A 434 -20.59 15.06 -6.41
N ALA A 435 -20.02 16.00 -5.64
CA ALA A 435 -18.63 16.43 -5.80
C ALA A 435 -17.60 15.34 -5.43
N TYR A 436 -18.00 14.37 -4.60
CA TYR A 436 -17.18 13.24 -4.19
C TYR A 436 -17.34 12.02 -5.11
N ALA A 437 -18.30 12.04 -6.04
CA ALA A 437 -18.54 10.94 -6.96
C ALA A 437 -17.69 11.11 -8.23
N PRO A 438 -17.16 10.03 -8.80
CA PRO A 438 -16.55 10.11 -10.12
C PRO A 438 -17.61 10.52 -11.16
N SER A 439 -17.27 11.49 -12.00
CA SER A 439 -18.11 11.87 -13.15
C SER A 439 -17.74 11.08 -14.41
N ALA A 440 -18.47 11.32 -15.50
CA ALA A 440 -18.11 10.77 -16.81
C ALA A 440 -16.73 11.20 -17.33
N ASP A 441 -16.18 12.30 -16.81
CA ASP A 441 -14.85 12.82 -17.17
C ASP A 441 -13.76 12.38 -16.18
N ALA A 442 -14.10 11.55 -15.17
CA ALA A 442 -13.13 11.03 -14.22
C ALA A 442 -12.11 10.13 -14.93
N VAL A 443 -10.85 10.33 -14.63
CA VAL A 443 -9.76 9.45 -15.06
C VAL A 443 -9.35 8.63 -13.85
N PHE A 444 -9.80 7.38 -13.81
CA PHE A 444 -9.45 6.46 -12.74
C PHE A 444 -7.99 6.04 -12.84
N ASP A 445 -7.28 6.08 -11.72
CA ASP A 445 -6.04 5.34 -11.57
C ASP A 445 -6.40 3.91 -11.20
N SER A 446 -5.57 2.94 -11.62
CA SER A 446 -5.85 1.50 -11.48
C SER A 446 -6.42 1.15 -10.10
N PRO A 447 -7.65 0.60 -10.02
CA PRO A 447 -8.20 0.15 -8.74
C PRO A 447 -7.30 -0.93 -8.15
N GLU A 448 -7.18 -0.93 -6.84
CA GLU A 448 -6.38 -1.89 -6.10
C GLU A 448 -7.29 -2.67 -5.16
N VAL A 449 -7.20 -4.00 -5.15
CA VAL A 449 -7.90 -4.84 -4.18
C VAL A 449 -6.88 -5.50 -3.29
N ALA A 450 -6.74 -5.05 -2.05
CA ALA A 450 -5.79 -5.55 -1.08
C ALA A 450 -6.44 -6.57 -0.13
N TYR A 451 -5.85 -7.76 0.05
CA TYR A 451 -6.15 -8.61 1.21
C TYR A 451 -5.13 -8.33 2.32
N LEU A 452 -5.60 -7.93 3.50
CA LEU A 452 -4.73 -7.57 4.61
C LEU A 452 -4.75 -8.62 5.70
N ALA A 453 -3.56 -8.97 6.20
CA ALA A 453 -3.35 -9.84 7.34
C ALA A 453 -2.27 -9.24 8.24
N ALA A 454 -2.59 -8.98 9.49
CA ALA A 454 -1.69 -8.38 10.45
C ALA A 454 -1.62 -9.25 11.71
N SER A 455 -0.42 -9.70 12.06
CA SER A 455 -0.17 -10.63 13.17
C SER A 455 -0.67 -10.17 14.55
N TRP A 456 -0.89 -8.87 14.76
CA TRP A 456 -1.42 -8.31 16.01
C TRP A 456 -2.93 -8.10 15.98
N ILE A 457 -3.56 -8.26 14.82
CA ILE A 457 -5.00 -8.27 14.70
C ILE A 457 -5.45 -9.68 15.05
N THR A 458 -6.07 -9.80 16.22
CA THR A 458 -6.67 -11.06 16.69
C THR A 458 -8.19 -10.99 16.70
N ASP A 459 -8.73 -9.85 16.27
CA ASP A 459 -10.16 -9.58 16.23
C ASP A 459 -10.79 -10.38 15.09
N ASP A 460 -12.01 -10.88 15.31
CA ASP A 460 -12.81 -11.37 14.20
C ASP A 460 -13.34 -10.21 13.35
N TRP A 461 -13.83 -10.55 12.15
CA TRP A 461 -14.39 -9.55 11.24
C TRP A 461 -15.54 -8.76 11.88
N ASP A 462 -16.40 -9.39 12.69
CA ASP A 462 -17.51 -8.67 13.35
C ASP A 462 -16.98 -7.58 14.30
N THR A 463 -15.92 -7.86 15.04
CA THR A 463 -15.25 -6.90 15.94
C THR A 463 -14.55 -5.80 15.15
N LEU A 464 -13.83 -6.15 14.07
CA LEU A 464 -13.19 -5.17 13.19
C LEU A 464 -14.21 -4.27 12.51
N ARG A 465 -15.31 -4.82 12.01
CA ARG A 465 -16.40 -4.09 11.37
C ARG A 465 -17.02 -3.06 12.31
N GLN A 466 -17.33 -3.43 13.56
CA GLN A 466 -17.83 -2.48 14.56
C GLN A 466 -16.83 -1.36 14.89
N ARG A 467 -15.59 -1.47 14.44
CA ARG A 467 -14.54 -0.46 14.61
C ARG A 467 -14.00 0.04 13.28
N ALA A 468 -14.79 -0.12 12.20
CA ALA A 468 -14.45 0.33 10.87
C ALA A 468 -13.06 -0.14 10.40
N GLY A 469 -12.70 -1.39 10.70
CA GLY A 469 -11.40 -1.98 10.39
C GLY A 469 -10.28 -1.66 11.39
N GLN A 470 -10.57 -0.92 12.47
CA GLN A 470 -9.57 -0.57 13.48
C GLN A 470 -9.36 -1.72 14.48
N PRO A 471 -8.12 -2.21 14.67
CA PRO A 471 -7.84 -3.30 15.59
C PRO A 471 -7.88 -2.86 17.06
N THR A 472 -8.21 -3.78 17.97
CA THR A 472 -8.33 -3.53 19.43
C THR A 472 -6.97 -3.39 20.07
N ALA A 473 -6.04 -4.21 19.61
CA ALA A 473 -4.64 -4.07 19.92
C ALA A 473 -4.03 -2.93 19.10
N THR A 474 -3.31 -2.05 19.78
CA THR A 474 -2.28 -1.26 19.10
C THR A 474 -1.26 -2.22 18.49
N PRO A 475 -0.76 -1.96 17.27
CA PRO A 475 0.40 -2.68 16.76
C PRO A 475 1.50 -2.69 17.83
N PRO A 476 2.12 -3.84 18.12
CA PRO A 476 3.25 -3.84 19.02
C PRO A 476 4.35 -2.97 18.41
N ALA A 477 5.17 -2.33 19.26
CA ALA A 477 6.24 -1.46 18.79
C ALA A 477 7.20 -2.20 17.84
N THR A 478 7.35 -3.52 18.04
CA THR A 478 8.21 -4.44 17.31
C THR A 478 7.56 -5.82 17.23
N ASP A 479 8.15 -6.72 16.44
CA ASP A 479 7.81 -8.13 16.30
C ASP A 479 6.41 -8.37 15.73
N PHE A 480 6.10 -7.65 14.65
CA PHE A 480 4.87 -7.85 13.89
C PHE A 480 5.13 -8.14 12.42
N THR A 481 4.21 -8.89 11.82
CA THR A 481 4.05 -9.01 10.38
C THR A 481 2.76 -8.36 9.88
N LEU A 482 2.84 -7.67 8.74
CA LEU A 482 1.71 -7.24 7.91
C LEU A 482 1.87 -7.84 6.53
N SER A 483 0.81 -8.40 5.96
CA SER A 483 0.76 -8.85 4.58
C SER A 483 -0.37 -8.16 3.83
N MET A 484 -0.08 -7.75 2.60
CA MET A 484 -1.02 -7.18 1.65
C MET A 484 -0.90 -7.90 0.32
N SER A 485 -1.99 -8.19 -0.39
CA SER A 485 -1.89 -8.62 -1.79
C SER A 485 -2.92 -7.96 -2.68
N PHE A 486 -2.48 -7.50 -3.85
CA PHE A 486 -3.28 -6.77 -4.81
C PHE A 486 -3.13 -7.25 -6.25
N PRO A 487 -4.21 -7.25 -7.05
CA PRO A 487 -4.10 -7.22 -8.50
C PRO A 487 -3.93 -5.76 -8.96
N VAL A 488 -3.29 -5.56 -10.11
CA VAL A 488 -3.39 -4.30 -10.87
C VAL A 488 -4.27 -4.60 -12.06
N PHE A 489 -5.43 -3.94 -12.13
CA PHE A 489 -6.32 -4.09 -13.27
C PHE A 489 -5.74 -3.35 -14.47
N PRO A 490 -5.63 -4.00 -15.65
CA PRO A 490 -5.27 -3.29 -16.86
C PRO A 490 -6.30 -2.20 -17.13
N ASP A 491 -5.84 -0.96 -17.32
CA ASP A 491 -6.70 0.18 -17.64
C ASP A 491 -7.50 -0.15 -18.92
N PRO A 492 -8.85 -0.25 -18.85
CA PRO A 492 -9.67 -0.57 -20.01
C PRO A 492 -9.70 0.55 -21.05
N SER A 493 -9.30 1.77 -20.68
CA SER A 493 -9.35 2.98 -21.52
C SER A 493 -8.03 3.33 -22.19
N SER A 494 -6.89 2.80 -21.71
CA SER A 494 -5.58 3.04 -22.31
C SER A 494 -5.37 2.13 -23.54
N PRO A 495 -5.19 2.68 -24.74
CA PRO A 495 -4.82 1.89 -25.91
C PRO A 495 -3.38 1.40 -25.74
N ALA A 496 -3.19 0.24 -25.08
CA ALA A 496 -1.94 -0.53 -24.96
C ALA A 496 -0.67 0.32 -25.17
N ARG A 497 -0.50 1.39 -24.39
CA ARG A 497 0.77 2.11 -24.36
C ARG A 497 1.68 1.28 -23.47
N ALA A 498 2.78 0.78 -24.03
CA ALA A 498 3.86 0.23 -23.24
C ALA A 498 4.16 1.23 -22.10
N PRO A 499 4.10 0.82 -20.83
CA PRO A 499 4.37 1.71 -19.72
C PRO A 499 5.78 2.29 -19.92
N ASP A 500 5.93 3.61 -19.91
CA ASP A 500 7.27 4.19 -19.93
C ASP A 500 7.92 3.99 -18.55
N ALA A 501 9.25 4.13 -18.46
CA ALA A 501 10.00 3.96 -17.21
C ALA A 501 9.52 4.86 -16.06
N ARG A 502 8.65 5.86 -16.32
CA ARG A 502 8.06 6.73 -15.30
C ARG A 502 6.98 6.02 -14.49
N SER A 503 6.29 5.04 -15.08
CA SER A 503 5.25 4.23 -14.41
C SER A 503 5.81 3.28 -13.34
N LEU A 504 6.97 2.65 -13.59
CA LEU A 504 7.67 1.83 -12.61
C LEU A 504 8.15 2.66 -11.41
N ALA A 505 8.77 3.82 -11.68
CA ALA A 505 9.19 4.71 -10.61
C ALA A 505 7.98 5.30 -9.85
N ALA A 506 6.82 5.46 -10.50
CA ALA A 506 5.58 5.83 -9.85
C ALA A 506 5.03 4.69 -8.97
N ALA A 507 4.96 3.45 -9.44
CA ALA A 507 4.50 2.30 -8.65
C ALA A 507 5.39 2.04 -7.42
N VAL A 508 6.73 2.12 -7.57
CA VAL A 508 7.68 1.99 -6.45
C VAL A 508 7.57 3.18 -5.49
N ARG A 509 7.36 4.40 -5.99
CA ARG A 509 7.11 5.58 -5.13
C ARG A 509 5.76 5.51 -4.43
N SER A 510 4.73 4.97 -5.09
CA SER A 510 3.40 4.79 -4.52
C SER A 510 3.44 3.74 -3.41
N ALA A 511 4.09 2.60 -3.66
CA ALA A 511 4.41 1.64 -2.60
C ALA A 511 5.17 2.31 -1.46
N ARG A 512 6.29 3.02 -1.72
CA ARG A 512 7.06 3.80 -0.72
C ARG A 512 6.22 4.77 0.10
N ALA A 513 5.27 5.44 -0.54
CA ALA A 513 4.55 6.52 0.08
C ALA A 513 3.32 6.01 0.85
N ALA A 514 2.77 4.88 0.43
CA ALA A 514 1.95 3.97 1.23
C ALA A 514 2.75 3.27 2.36
N LEU A 515 3.96 3.72 2.70
CA LEU A 515 4.78 3.20 3.82
C LEU A 515 5.40 4.30 4.66
N ARG A 516 5.48 5.54 4.14
CA ARG A 516 6.24 6.68 4.69
C ARG A 516 5.56 7.47 5.80
N LEU A 517 4.58 6.89 6.47
CA LEU A 517 3.73 7.68 7.34
C LEU A 517 3.43 6.92 8.65
N ARG A 518 4.51 6.62 9.37
CA ARG A 518 4.49 6.59 10.84
C ARG A 518 4.58 7.98 11.45
#